data_AF-A0AAX3NH71-F1
#
_entry.id   AF-A0AAX3NH71-F1
#
_cell.length_a   1.000
_cell.length_b   1.000
_cell.length_c   1.000
_cell.angle_alpha   90.00
_cell.angle_beta   90.00
_cell.angle_gamma   90.00
#
_symmetry.space_group_name_H-M   'P 1'
#
loop_
_entity.id
_entity.type
_entity.pdbx_description
1 polymer ?
#
loop_
_entity_poly.entity_id
_entity_poly.type
_entity_poly.pdbx_seq_one_letter_code
_entity_poly.pdbx_strand_id
1 'polypeptide(L)' 'MSATNNQRELILKWHRSKAATPEYTAKLLGLPLNEVMYIIAHPETSAPHKDDSTPEFIEPLI' A
#
# COMPACT_ATOMS: atom_id res chain seq x y z
N MET A 1 4.13 2.80 -9.80
CA MET A 1 4.39 1.37 -9.53
C MET A 1 3.76 1.05 -8.19
N SER A 2 3.03 -0.05 -8.09
CA SER A 2 2.32 -0.45 -6.85
C SER A 2 2.99 -1.66 -6.23
N ALA A 3 2.93 -1.78 -4.90
CA ALA A 3 3.53 -2.90 -4.21
C ALA A 3 2.76 -4.20 -4.49
N THR A 4 3.48 -5.28 -4.81
CA THR A 4 2.90 -6.63 -4.92
C THR A 4 2.47 -7.16 -3.55
N ASN A 5 1.59 -8.16 -3.50
CA ASN A 5 1.15 -8.78 -2.24
C ASN A 5 2.33 -9.30 -1.40
N ASN A 6 3.33 -9.91 -2.04
CA ASN A 6 4.55 -10.38 -1.38
C ASN A 6 5.34 -9.21 -0.76
N GLN A 7 5.47 -8.09 -1.49
CA GLN A 7 6.12 -6.90 -0.98
C GLN A 7 5.33 -6.28 0.18
N ARG A 8 3.98 -6.25 0.11
CA ARG A 8 3.13 -5.78 1.22
C ARG A 8 3.35 -6.60 2.48
N GLU A 9 3.34 -7.93 2.36
CA GLU A 9 3.58 -8.82 3.50
C GLU A 9 4.98 -8.61 4.10
N LEU A 10 6.01 -8.45 3.27
CA LEU A 10 7.37 -8.12 3.70
C LEU A 10 7.45 -6.77 4.42
N ILE A 11 6.82 -5.73 3.88
CA ILE A 11 6.76 -4.39 4.49
C ILE A 11 6.12 -4.48 5.88
N LEU A 12 4.97 -5.13 6.00
CA LEU A 12 4.26 -5.27 7.26
C LEU A 12 5.06 -6.09 8.28
N LYS A 13 5.70 -7.17 7.83
CA LYS A 13 6.56 -8.00 8.68
C LYS A 13 7.76 -7.20 9.21
N TRP A 14 8.49 -6.52 8.33
CA TRP A 14 9.66 -5.72 8.73
C TRP A 14 9.30 -4.55 9.63
N HIS A 15 8.17 -3.89 9.38
CA HIS A 15 7.67 -2.81 10.24
C HIS A 15 7.29 -3.32 11.63
N ARG A 16 6.49 -4.41 11.71
CA ARG A 16 6.10 -5.03 13.00
C ARG A 16 7.30 -5.48 13.82
N SER A 17 8.33 -6.02 13.18
CA SER A 17 9.58 -6.42 13.83
C SER A 17 10.56 -5.27 14.10
N LYS A 18 10.23 -4.02 13.71
CA LYS A 18 11.14 -2.86 13.75
C LYS A 18 12.50 -3.13 13.07
N ALA A 19 12.50 -3.99 12.06
CA ALA A 19 13.71 -4.46 11.39
C ALA A 19 14.29 -3.42 10.41
N ALA A 20 13.45 -2.53 9.89
CA ALA A 20 13.85 -1.48 8.94
C ALA A 20 12.93 -0.25 9.08
N THR A 21 13.46 0.92 8.71
CA THR A 21 12.65 2.14 8.57
C THR A 21 11.89 2.12 7.24
N PRO A 22 10.72 2.79 7.14
CA PRO A 22 9.95 2.86 5.90
C PRO A 22 10.75 3.39 4.70
N GLU A 23 11.65 4.36 4.93
CA GLU A 23 12.52 4.92 3.89
C GLU A 23 13.53 3.90 3.37
N TYR A 24 14.09 3.10 4.26
CA TYR A 24 15.02 2.06 3.88
C TYR A 24 14.31 0.92 3.14
N THR A 25 13.12 0.53 3.61
CA THR A 25 12.27 -0.46 2.92
C THR A 25 11.85 0.00 1.52
N ALA A 26 11.48 1.27 1.36
CA ALA A 26 11.16 1.86 0.06
C ALA A 26 12.32 1.73 -0.93
N LYS A 27 13.54 2.08 -0.50
CA LYS A 27 14.76 1.92 -1.30
C LYS A 27 15.04 0.46 -1.65
N LEU A 28 14.94 -0.45 -0.69
CA LEU A 28 15.20 -1.88 -0.90
C LEU A 28 14.23 -2.53 -1.89
N LEU A 29 12.96 -2.15 -1.83
CA LEU A 29 11.90 -2.74 -2.66
C LEU A 29 11.67 -1.97 -3.98
N GLY A 30 12.37 -0.85 -4.19
CA GLY A 30 12.16 0.02 -5.36
C GLY A 30 10.76 0.65 -5.38
N LEU A 31 10.17 0.87 -4.21
CA LEU A 31 8.83 1.42 -4.04
C LEU A 31 8.90 2.89 -3.62
N PRO A 32 7.91 3.71 -3.98
CA PRO A 32 7.83 5.06 -3.47
C PRO A 32 7.50 5.03 -1.96
N LEU A 33 8.05 5.98 -1.22
CA LEU A 33 7.90 6.05 0.24
C LEU A 33 6.42 6.16 0.65
N ASN A 34 5.61 6.90 -0.10
CA ASN A 34 4.18 7.05 0.19
C ASN A 34 3.44 5.71 0.19
N GLU A 35 3.77 4.80 -0.74
CA GLU A 35 3.16 3.49 -0.86
C GLU A 35 3.52 2.61 0.32
N VAL A 36 4.80 2.63 0.74
CA VAL A 36 5.27 1.90 1.92
C VAL A 36 4.57 2.40 3.19
N MET A 37 4.47 3.72 3.36
CA MET A 37 3.75 4.31 4.50
C MET A 37 2.25 4.00 4.45
N TYR A 38 1.64 4.02 3.27
CA TYR A 38 0.23 3.68 3.08
C TYR A 38 -0.07 2.23 3.48
N ILE A 39 0.80 1.28 3.10
CA ILE A 39 0.68 -0.13 3.47
C ILE A 39 0.81 -0.32 4.99
N ILE A 40 1.75 0.38 5.62
CA ILE A 40 1.94 0.34 7.08
C ILE A 40 0.70 0.88 7.80
N ALA A 41 0.12 1.98 7.31
CA ALA A 41 -1.09 2.57 7.88
C ALA A 41 -2.35 1.73 7.65
N HIS A 42 -2.40 0.93 6.58
CA HIS A 42 -3.56 0.11 6.18
C HIS A 42 -3.16 -1.37 6.00
N PRO A 43 -2.81 -2.07 7.08
CA PRO A 43 -2.33 -3.46 7.02
C PRO A 43 -3.41 -4.48 6.60
N GLU A 44 -4.69 -4.15 6.77
CA GLU A 44 -5.84 -5.00 6.41
C GLU A 44 -6.21 -4.91 4.92
N THR A 45 -5.79 -3.83 4.27
CA THR A 45 -5.98 -3.66 2.83
C THR A 45 -4.88 -4.44 2.11
N SER A 46 -5.10 -5.74 1.90
CA SER A 46 -4.53 -6.41 0.72
C SER A 46 -4.87 -5.52 -0.47
N ALA A 47 -3.86 -5.16 -1.28
CA ALA A 47 -3.87 -4.04 -2.22
C ALA A 47 -5.25 -3.73 -2.84
N PRO A 48 -5.62 -2.46 -3.06
CA PRO A 48 -6.71 -2.18 -3.98
C PRO A 48 -6.33 -2.86 -5.31
N HIS A 49 -7.11 -3.87 -5.67
CA HIS A 49 -7.10 -4.41 -7.02
C HIS A 49 -7.20 -3.21 -7.96
N LYS A 50 -6.33 -3.17 -8.97
CA LYS A 50 -6.42 -2.18 -10.06
C LYS A 50 -7.85 -2.25 -10.61
N ASP A 51 -8.70 -1.32 -10.19
CA ASP A 51 -9.90 -0.74 -10.81
C ASP A 51 -10.76 -0.07 -9.72
N ASP A 52 -10.24 1.00 -9.12
CA ASP A 52 -11.09 2.02 -8.46
C ASP A 52 -11.06 3.30 -9.32
N SER A 53 -11.23 3.10 -10.63
CA SER A 53 -11.64 4.15 -11.57
C SER A 53 -13.16 4.24 -11.66
N THR A 54 -13.86 3.99 -10.55
CA THR A 54 -15.26 4.38 -10.38
C THR A 54 -15.29 5.75 -9.72
N PRO A 55 -15.52 6.84 -10.46
CA PRO A 55 -16.13 8.00 -9.83
C PRO A 55 -17.54 7.56 -9.42
N GLU A 56 -17.74 7.14 -8.17
CA GLU A 56 -19.08 6.99 -7.58
C GLU A 56 -19.70 8.37 -7.31
N PHE A 57 -19.86 9.17 -8.36
CA PHE A 57 -20.88 10.22 -8.37
C PHE A 57 -22.15 9.60 -8.93
N ILE A 58 -22.92 8.96 -8.04
CA ILE A 58 -24.29 8.59 -8.36
C ILE A 58 -25.08 9.89 -8.48
N GLU A 59 -25.40 10.30 -9.71
CA GLU A 59 -26.35 11.37 -9.96
C GLU A 59 -27.71 10.99 -9.36
N PRO A 60 -28.38 11.89 -8.63
CA PRO A 60 -29.63 11.58 -7.95
C PRO A 60 -30.74 11.25 -8.95
N LEU A 61 -31.50 10.18 -8.66
CA LEU A 61 -32.72 9.81 -9.37
C LEU A 61 -33.68 11.01 -9.42
N ILE A 62 -34.07 11.44 -10.62
CA ILE A 62 -35.28 12.26 -10.87
C ILE A 62 -36.28 11.37 -11.60
#